data_AF-A0A9C6WKB9-F1
#
_entry.id   AF-A0A9C6WKB9-F1
#
_cell.length_a   1.000
_cell.length_b   1.000
_cell.length_c   1.000
_cell.angle_alpha   90.00
_cell.angle_beta   90.00
_cell.angle_gamma   90.00
#
_symmetry.space_group_name_H-M   'P 1'
#
loop_
_entity.id
_entity.type
_entity.pdbx_description
1 polymer ?
#
loop_
_entity_poly.entity_id
_entity_poly.type
_entity_poly.pdbx_seq_one_letter_code
_entity_poly.pdbx_strand_id
1 'polypeptide(L)'
;MPKDWMDLPRYSEEYINGVISFLDFAYSEGEQDGRQIQCACKRCCNINWYRRDVVFDHLVADGFVKGYRTWINHGEWTIPMAVDDDTDDEEGARDDIKGLLNDAFGDVSHADGVTVGQNEEAKKFYNLIDGASQELYLDCKKFSILSFTIHLYLLKCLHGWSNASFTSLLELLKEAMPDINIPSSFHKTMSMIRDLGLDYKKIDACPNDCLLYRKKLKDEKQCRVCGTSRYTKNSSDNSENQPDKNGRPIPAKTLRYFPIIPRLQRLFMFSKTAASLRWHDEERVKDGTLKHLVDGLAWKNLDEMDEEFAKESRNIRLDLSSDGFNPFRSMNISWSMWPVMLMVYNLPPWMCMKPKYCMLSLLIPGPPMSG
;
A
#
# COMPACT_ATOMS: atom_id res chain seq x y z
N MET A 1 -7.79 -6.44 31.32
CA MET A 1 -6.93 -6.19 32.50
C MET A 1 -6.07 -4.96 32.22
N PRO A 2 -5.89 -4.00 33.14
CA PRO A 2 -4.96 -2.88 32.92
C PRO A 2 -3.53 -3.41 32.73
N LYS A 3 -2.80 -2.90 31.74
CA LYS A 3 -1.47 -3.39 31.33
C LYS A 3 -0.35 -2.37 31.56
N ASP A 4 -0.59 -1.42 32.43
CA ASP A 4 0.38 -0.36 32.78
C ASP A 4 1.58 -0.93 33.53
N TRP A 5 1.41 -2.11 34.15
CA TRP A 5 2.50 -2.87 34.78
C TRP A 5 3.62 -3.24 33.80
N MET A 6 3.34 -3.29 32.49
CA MET A 6 4.34 -3.63 31.46
C MET A 6 5.45 -2.56 31.33
N ASP A 7 5.22 -1.36 31.85
CA ASP A 7 6.19 -0.26 31.85
C ASP A 7 6.98 -0.13 33.17
N LEU A 8 6.65 -0.96 34.17
CA LEU A 8 7.33 -0.93 35.46
C LEU A 8 8.73 -1.57 35.38
N PRO A 9 9.63 -1.24 36.32
CA PRO A 9 10.94 -1.86 36.39
C PRO A 9 10.83 -3.40 36.46
N ARG A 10 11.60 -4.13 35.66
CA ARG A 10 11.46 -5.59 35.52
C ARG A 10 11.75 -6.40 36.79
N TYR A 11 12.40 -5.79 37.77
CA TYR A 11 12.66 -6.38 39.08
C TYR A 11 11.54 -6.09 40.09
N SER A 12 10.53 -5.30 39.72
CA SER A 12 9.40 -5.00 40.60
C SER A 12 8.46 -6.20 40.68
N GLU A 13 7.84 -6.36 41.84
CA GLU A 13 6.89 -7.45 42.10
C GLU A 13 5.67 -7.33 41.19
N GLU A 14 5.22 -6.11 40.90
CA GLU A 14 4.10 -5.81 40.02
C GLU A 14 4.38 -6.22 38.57
N TYR A 15 5.60 -5.98 38.07
CA TYR A 15 6.00 -6.43 36.74
C TYR A 15 6.01 -7.97 36.67
N ILE A 16 6.61 -8.64 37.66
CA ILE A 16 6.71 -10.10 37.71
C ILE A 16 5.32 -10.74 37.79
N ASN A 17 4.44 -10.22 38.63
CA ASN A 17 3.04 -10.69 38.74
C ASN A 17 2.26 -10.46 37.44
N GLY A 18 2.54 -9.35 36.74
CA GLY A 18 2.02 -9.11 35.41
C GLY A 18 2.49 -10.14 34.38
N VAL A 19 3.78 -10.49 34.35
CA VAL A 19 4.32 -11.54 33.48
C VAL A 19 3.63 -12.87 33.75
N ILE A 20 3.42 -13.23 35.02
CA ILE A 20 2.70 -14.46 35.40
C ILE A 20 1.27 -14.42 34.84
N SER A 21 0.57 -13.30 35.00
CA SER A 21 -0.80 -13.10 34.49
C SER A 21 -0.87 -13.21 32.97
N PHE A 22 0.12 -12.66 32.26
CA PHE A 22 0.25 -12.82 30.81
C PHE A 22 0.44 -14.30 30.41
N LEU A 23 1.32 -15.03 31.11
CA LEU A 23 1.55 -16.44 30.83
C LEU A 23 0.31 -17.28 31.14
N ASP A 24 -0.42 -16.99 32.21
CA ASP A 24 -1.68 -17.65 32.52
C ASP A 24 -2.73 -17.41 31.44
N PHE A 25 -2.86 -16.17 30.97
CA PHE A 25 -3.72 -15.85 29.84
C PHE A 25 -3.30 -16.58 28.56
N ALA A 26 -2.03 -16.52 28.19
CA ALA A 26 -1.51 -17.13 26.97
C ALA A 26 -1.66 -18.66 26.95
N TYR A 27 -1.58 -19.31 28.10
CA TYR A 27 -1.80 -20.76 28.23
C TYR A 27 -3.27 -21.13 28.43
N SER A 28 -4.18 -20.20 28.74
CA SER A 28 -5.61 -20.49 28.82
C SER A 28 -6.33 -20.21 27.50
N GLU A 29 -6.06 -19.05 26.90
CA GLU A 29 -6.80 -18.51 25.75
C GLU A 29 -6.01 -18.55 24.42
N GLY A 30 -4.70 -18.82 24.46
CA GLY A 30 -3.83 -18.84 23.27
C GLY A 30 -3.77 -20.18 22.54
N GLU A 31 -3.43 -20.16 21.24
CA GLU A 31 -3.15 -21.36 20.45
C GLU A 31 -1.79 -21.97 20.88
N GLN A 32 -1.83 -23.09 21.60
CA GLN A 32 -0.63 -23.80 22.03
C GLN A 32 -0.16 -24.79 20.95
N ASP A 33 1.14 -24.79 20.64
CA ASP A 33 1.79 -25.87 19.89
C ASP A 33 2.62 -26.74 20.84
N GLY A 34 2.18 -27.96 21.13
CA GLY A 34 2.95 -28.91 21.93
C GLY A 34 3.33 -28.45 23.35
N ARG A 35 2.54 -27.57 23.98
CA ARG A 35 2.80 -26.86 25.27
C ARG A 35 3.79 -25.68 25.20
N GLN A 36 4.06 -25.19 24.01
CA GLN A 36 4.84 -23.97 23.77
C GLN A 36 3.92 -22.82 23.36
N ILE A 37 4.35 -21.60 23.67
CA ILE A 37 3.72 -20.35 23.20
C ILE A 37 4.77 -19.48 22.50
N GLN A 38 4.30 -18.54 21.67
CA GLN A 38 5.18 -17.54 21.09
C GLN A 38 5.78 -16.64 22.18
N CYS A 39 7.08 -16.37 22.09
CA CYS A 39 7.76 -15.57 23.11
C CYS A 39 7.66 -14.08 22.77
N ALA A 40 6.89 -13.34 23.60
CA ALA A 40 6.65 -11.91 23.47
C ALA A 40 7.82 -11.01 23.93
N CYS A 41 9.00 -11.58 24.20
CA CYS A 41 10.14 -10.77 24.61
C CYS A 41 10.75 -10.00 23.44
N LYS A 42 11.46 -8.91 23.76
CA LYS A 42 12.15 -8.04 22.80
C LYS A 42 13.07 -8.81 21.84
N ARG A 43 13.72 -9.88 22.31
CA ARG A 43 14.64 -10.68 21.49
C ARG A 43 13.91 -11.62 20.52
N CYS A 44 12.79 -12.19 20.96
CA CYS A 44 12.07 -13.22 20.21
C CYS A 44 10.95 -12.68 19.33
N CYS A 45 10.44 -11.48 19.61
CA CYS A 45 9.47 -10.75 18.78
C CYS A 45 8.20 -11.53 18.41
N ASN A 46 7.70 -12.41 19.28
CA ASN A 46 6.60 -13.34 19.01
C ASN A 46 6.84 -14.30 17.81
N ILE A 47 8.10 -14.53 17.42
CA ILE A 47 8.47 -15.44 16.31
C ILE A 47 8.81 -16.83 16.86
N ASN A 48 9.60 -16.88 17.93
CA ASN A 48 10.11 -18.13 18.48
C ASN A 48 9.14 -18.74 19.49
N TRP A 49 8.99 -20.06 19.42
CA TRP A 49 8.13 -20.84 20.32
C TRP A 49 8.95 -21.44 21.45
N TYR A 50 8.51 -21.23 22.68
CA TYR A 50 9.19 -21.73 23.86
C TYR A 50 8.19 -22.17 24.93
N ARG A 51 8.68 -22.96 25.89
CA ARG A 51 7.92 -23.36 27.06
C ARG A 51 7.81 -22.20 28.06
N ARG A 52 6.79 -22.28 28.91
CA ARG A 52 6.39 -21.24 29.87
C ARG A 52 7.54 -20.67 30.70
N ASP A 53 8.39 -21.55 31.21
CA ASP A 53 9.59 -21.22 31.99
C ASP A 53 10.59 -20.38 31.20
N VAL A 54 10.88 -20.80 29.97
CA VAL A 54 11.80 -20.09 29.07
C VAL A 54 11.21 -18.73 28.65
N VAL A 55 9.90 -18.65 28.40
CA VAL A 55 9.23 -17.37 28.09
C VAL A 55 9.25 -16.43 29.29
N PHE A 56 9.01 -16.95 30.50
CA PHE A 56 9.11 -16.19 31.74
C PHE A 56 10.49 -15.55 31.89
N ASP A 57 11.55 -16.36 31.78
CA ASP A 57 12.94 -15.88 31.92
C ASP A 57 13.25 -14.79 30.89
N HIS A 58 12.84 -14.98 29.65
CA HIS A 58 13.00 -13.98 28.61
C HIS A 58 12.24 -12.67 28.89
N LEU A 59 11.03 -12.75 29.44
CA LEU A 59 10.23 -11.56 29.76
C LEU A 59 10.76 -10.80 30.97
N VAL A 60 11.39 -11.49 31.93
CA VAL A 60 12.06 -10.87 33.08
C VAL A 60 13.42 -10.25 32.67
N ALA A 61 14.20 -10.97 31.86
CA ALA A 61 15.54 -10.52 31.43
C ALA A 61 15.48 -9.44 30.34
N ASP A 62 14.76 -9.69 29.26
CA ASP A 62 14.75 -8.86 28.05
C ASP A 62 13.58 -7.87 28.01
N GLY A 63 12.49 -8.18 28.71
CA GLY A 63 11.25 -7.41 28.67
C GLY A 63 10.40 -7.71 27.42
N PHE A 64 9.16 -7.20 27.43
CA PHE A 64 8.26 -7.32 26.28
C PHE A 64 8.74 -6.52 25.07
N VAL A 65 8.29 -6.93 23.87
CA VAL A 65 8.38 -6.10 22.66
C VAL A 65 7.67 -4.76 22.93
N LYS A 66 8.36 -3.65 22.62
CA LYS A 66 7.81 -2.30 22.84
C LYS A 66 6.50 -2.13 22.06
N GLY A 67 5.44 -1.70 22.75
CA GLY A 67 4.12 -1.49 22.16
C GLY A 67 3.23 -2.74 22.08
N TYR A 68 3.73 -3.91 22.49
CA TYR A 68 2.94 -5.14 22.51
C TYR A 68 2.00 -5.20 23.73
N ARG A 69 0.98 -4.34 23.74
CA ARG A 69 -0.02 -4.28 24.83
C ARG A 69 -1.23 -5.16 24.55
N THR A 70 -1.59 -5.36 23.30
CA THR A 70 -2.66 -6.30 22.92
C THR A 70 -2.02 -7.65 22.62
N TRP A 71 -2.40 -8.67 23.38
CA TRP A 71 -1.86 -10.03 23.30
C TRP A 71 -2.51 -10.81 22.16
N ILE A 72 -2.52 -10.21 20.97
CA ILE A 72 -3.17 -10.73 19.76
C ILE A 72 -2.66 -12.12 19.38
N ASN A 73 -1.37 -12.40 19.61
CA ASN A 73 -0.78 -13.72 19.32
C ASN A 73 -1.06 -14.75 20.43
N HIS A 74 -1.77 -14.35 21.48
CA HIS A 74 -2.08 -15.18 22.64
C HIS A 74 -3.58 -15.20 22.97
N GLY A 75 -4.44 -14.85 22.00
CA GLY A 75 -5.89 -15.00 22.11
C GLY A 75 -6.66 -13.75 22.52
N GLU A 76 -6.00 -12.60 22.72
CA GLU A 76 -6.72 -11.36 23.01
C GLU A 76 -7.25 -10.72 21.71
N TRP A 77 -8.45 -11.14 21.31
CA TRP A 77 -9.20 -10.57 20.19
C TRP A 77 -10.24 -9.57 20.71
N THR A 78 -10.12 -8.29 20.33
CA THR A 78 -11.24 -7.35 20.40
C THR A 78 -11.86 -7.27 19.02
N ILE A 79 -13.02 -7.91 18.85
CA ILE A 79 -13.87 -7.73 17.67
C ILE A 79 -15.08 -6.91 18.13
N PRO A 80 -15.12 -5.58 17.92
CA PRO A 80 -16.37 -4.86 17.94
C PRO A 80 -17.08 -5.13 16.61
N MET A 81 -17.76 -6.27 16.50
CA MET A 81 -18.77 -6.50 15.47
C MET A 81 -20.09 -5.93 15.99
N ALA A 82 -20.16 -4.61 16.09
CA ALA A 82 -21.41 -3.87 16.17
C ALA A 82 -21.46 -2.96 14.94
N VAL A 83 -22.39 -3.28 14.04
CA VAL A 83 -22.82 -2.37 12.98
C VAL A 83 -23.68 -1.34 13.69
N ASP A 84 -23.20 -0.10 13.80
CA ASP A 84 -24.10 1.00 14.08
C ASP A 84 -23.72 2.23 13.24
N ASP A 85 -24.80 2.89 12.83
CA ASP A 85 -24.90 4.01 11.92
C ASP A 85 -24.35 5.29 12.58
N ASP A 86 -23.89 6.22 11.74
CA ASP A 86 -23.61 7.63 12.01
C ASP A 86 -22.41 8.11 12.88
N THR A 87 -21.47 8.72 12.14
CA THR A 87 -20.70 9.96 12.41
C THR A 87 -19.53 10.03 13.41
N ASP A 88 -18.42 10.53 12.84
CA ASP A 88 -17.29 11.32 13.36
C ASP A 88 -16.16 10.68 14.18
N ASP A 89 -15.05 10.46 13.45
CA ASP A 89 -13.64 10.73 13.75
C ASP A 89 -13.09 10.48 15.17
N GLU A 90 -12.30 9.41 15.33
CA GLU A 90 -10.85 9.44 15.60
C GLU A 90 -10.31 8.02 15.89
N GLU A 91 -9.79 7.31 14.88
CA GLU A 91 -8.67 6.37 15.06
C GLU A 91 -8.02 6.04 13.70
N GLY A 92 -7.03 6.85 13.33
CA GLY A 92 -6.32 6.73 12.07
C GLY A 92 -5.37 5.52 12.01
N ALA A 93 -5.39 4.88 10.84
CA ALA A 93 -4.31 4.10 10.25
C ALA A 93 -4.31 2.55 10.39
N ARG A 94 -5.47 1.88 10.42
CA ARG A 94 -5.59 0.50 9.89
C ARG A 94 -6.89 0.26 9.12
N ASP A 95 -6.73 0.26 7.80
CA ASP A 95 -7.54 -0.46 6.81
C ASP A 95 -9.02 -0.10 6.67
N ASP A 96 -9.26 1.13 6.20
CA ASP A 96 -10.39 1.39 5.31
C ASP A 96 -10.13 0.79 3.91
N ILE A 97 -9.91 -0.54 3.83
CA ILE A 97 -9.70 -1.23 2.54
C ILE A 97 -10.96 -1.08 1.69
N LYS A 98 -12.14 -1.07 2.32
CA LYS A 98 -13.41 -0.84 1.65
C LYS A 98 -13.46 0.56 1.03
N GLY A 99 -13.01 1.59 1.74
CA GLY A 99 -12.86 2.94 1.22
C GLY A 99 -11.74 3.07 0.20
N LEU A 100 -10.60 2.37 0.34
CA LEU A 100 -9.54 2.32 -0.67
C LEU A 100 -10.03 1.65 -1.97
N LEU A 101 -10.87 0.62 -1.88
CA LEU A 101 -11.52 -0.03 -3.01
C LEU A 101 -12.59 0.89 -3.62
N ASN A 102 -13.42 1.52 -2.80
CA ASN A 102 -14.39 2.53 -3.24
C ASN A 102 -13.71 3.75 -3.87
N ASP A 103 -12.51 4.11 -3.42
CA ASP A 103 -11.71 5.21 -3.93
C ASP A 103 -10.99 4.84 -5.23
N ALA A 104 -10.49 3.60 -5.33
CA ALA A 104 -9.80 3.10 -6.52
C ALA A 104 -10.77 2.70 -7.65
N PHE A 105 -11.97 2.22 -7.31
CA PHE A 105 -12.92 1.63 -8.25
C PHE A 105 -14.28 2.33 -8.30
N GLY A 106 -14.58 3.23 -7.36
CA GLY A 106 -15.92 3.82 -7.24
C GLY A 106 -16.94 2.81 -6.73
N ASP A 107 -18.07 3.29 -6.23
CA ASP A 107 -19.24 2.44 -6.03
C ASP A 107 -19.76 2.02 -7.42
N VAL A 108 -19.22 0.91 -7.95
CA VAL A 108 -19.52 0.37 -9.28
C VAL A 108 -20.97 -0.14 -9.36
N SER A 109 -21.65 -0.23 -8.22
CA SER A 109 -23.04 -0.69 -8.11
C SER A 109 -24.07 0.24 -8.78
N HIS A 110 -23.65 1.43 -9.24
CA HIS A 110 -24.50 2.38 -9.97
C HIS A 110 -23.97 2.75 -11.37
N ALA A 111 -23.21 1.87 -12.03
CA ALA A 111 -22.98 1.98 -13.47
C ALA A 111 -24.20 1.49 -14.28
N ASP A 112 -25.40 1.96 -13.92
CA ASP A 112 -26.58 1.72 -14.73
C ASP A 112 -26.48 2.58 -16.00
N GLY A 113 -26.25 1.91 -17.12
CA GLY A 113 -26.55 2.40 -18.46
C GLY A 113 -25.73 3.58 -18.99
N VAL A 114 -24.48 3.35 -19.41
CA VAL A 114 -23.89 4.13 -20.52
C VAL A 114 -23.08 3.20 -21.43
N THR A 115 -23.81 2.50 -22.32
CA THR A 115 -23.28 1.64 -23.39
C THR A 115 -23.07 2.40 -24.71
N VAL A 116 -22.92 3.73 -24.68
CA VAL A 116 -22.74 4.52 -25.90
C VAL A 116 -21.32 5.08 -25.96
N GLY A 117 -20.50 4.49 -26.84
CA GLY A 117 -19.20 5.04 -27.25
C GLY A 117 -17.97 4.59 -26.47
N GLN A 118 -18.00 3.45 -25.75
CA GLN A 118 -16.83 2.97 -25.03
C GLN A 118 -15.72 2.52 -26.00
N ASN A 119 -14.53 3.12 -25.90
CA ASN A 119 -13.32 2.62 -26.53
C ASN A 119 -13.00 1.20 -25.99
N GLU A 120 -12.34 0.35 -26.78
CA GLU A 120 -12.07 -1.06 -26.45
C GLU A 120 -11.32 -1.25 -25.11
N GLU A 121 -10.46 -0.30 -24.72
CA GLU A 121 -9.81 -0.30 -23.41
C GLU A 121 -10.78 -0.11 -22.24
N ALA A 122 -11.83 0.71 -22.42
CA ALA A 122 -12.84 0.93 -21.38
C ALA A 122 -13.70 -0.33 -21.17
N LYS A 123 -14.12 -0.99 -22.26
CA LYS A 123 -14.87 -2.26 -22.19
C LYS A 123 -14.07 -3.35 -21.47
N LYS A 124 -12.78 -3.48 -21.79
CA LYS A 124 -11.88 -4.44 -21.11
C LYS A 124 -11.81 -4.16 -19.62
N PHE A 125 -11.71 -2.89 -19.22
CA PHE A 125 -11.65 -2.52 -17.81
C PHE A 125 -12.97 -2.82 -17.08
N TYR A 126 -14.14 -2.45 -17.65
CA TYR A 126 -15.43 -2.77 -17.03
C TYR A 126 -15.64 -4.28 -16.88
N ASN A 127 -15.33 -5.08 -17.91
CA ASN A 127 -15.43 -6.54 -17.81
C ASN A 127 -14.56 -7.12 -16.69
N LEU A 128 -13.37 -6.56 -16.47
CA LEU A 128 -12.49 -6.96 -15.37
C LEU A 128 -13.07 -6.60 -14.00
N ILE A 129 -13.66 -5.40 -13.89
CA ILE A 129 -14.28 -4.93 -12.65
C ILE A 129 -15.54 -5.72 -12.33
N ASP A 130 -16.40 -5.98 -13.32
CA ASP A 130 -17.63 -6.72 -13.14
C ASP A 130 -17.34 -8.13 -12.65
N GLY A 131 -16.39 -8.83 -13.31
CA GLY A 131 -15.95 -10.16 -12.87
C GLY A 131 -15.34 -10.16 -11.47
N ALA A 132 -14.57 -9.12 -11.13
CA ALA A 132 -13.95 -8.99 -9.82
C ALA A 132 -14.94 -8.57 -8.72
N SER A 133 -16.02 -7.89 -9.08
CA SER A 133 -17.06 -7.39 -8.16
C SER A 133 -18.16 -8.40 -7.89
N GLN A 134 -18.15 -9.56 -8.56
CA GLN A 134 -19.02 -10.68 -8.24
C GLN A 134 -18.82 -11.16 -6.80
N GLU A 135 -19.88 -11.74 -6.24
CA GLU A 135 -19.86 -12.37 -4.91
C GLU A 135 -18.77 -13.45 -4.83
N LEU A 136 -18.13 -13.55 -3.66
CA LEU A 136 -17.06 -14.53 -3.44
C LEU A 136 -17.52 -15.99 -3.62
N TYR A 137 -18.76 -16.26 -3.22
CA TYR A 137 -19.54 -17.48 -3.44
C TYR A 137 -21.02 -17.07 -3.36
N LEU A 138 -21.94 -17.96 -3.73
CA LEU A 138 -23.37 -17.65 -3.77
C LEU A 138 -23.87 -17.09 -2.42
N ASP A 139 -24.60 -15.97 -2.48
CA ASP A 139 -25.16 -15.25 -1.31
C ASP A 139 -24.10 -14.61 -0.38
N CYS A 140 -22.84 -14.50 -0.82
CA CYS A 140 -21.79 -13.83 -0.04
C CYS A 140 -21.93 -12.30 -0.12
N LYS A 141 -22.73 -11.72 0.78
CA LYS A 141 -22.95 -10.27 0.84
C LYS A 141 -21.77 -9.47 1.41
N LYS A 142 -20.87 -10.13 2.15
CA LYS A 142 -19.78 -9.47 2.87
C LYS A 142 -18.56 -9.20 1.98
N PHE A 143 -18.28 -10.10 1.04
CA PHE A 143 -17.08 -10.04 0.21
C PHE A 143 -17.40 -10.31 -1.26
N SER A 144 -16.92 -9.42 -2.12
CA SER A 144 -16.66 -9.75 -3.52
C SER A 144 -15.33 -10.49 -3.68
N ILE A 145 -15.14 -11.14 -4.83
CA ILE A 145 -13.88 -11.78 -5.22
C ILE A 145 -12.70 -10.81 -5.09
N LEU A 146 -12.87 -9.57 -5.55
CA LEU A 146 -11.87 -8.52 -5.51
C LEU A 146 -11.47 -8.17 -4.09
N SER A 147 -12.48 -7.86 -3.27
CA SER A 147 -12.27 -7.44 -1.89
C SER A 147 -11.54 -8.54 -1.13
N PHE A 148 -12.03 -9.78 -1.19
CA PHE A 148 -11.39 -10.92 -0.51
C PHE A 148 -9.95 -11.14 -0.99
N THR A 149 -9.71 -11.12 -2.30
CA THR A 149 -8.39 -11.33 -2.88
C THR A 149 -7.39 -10.26 -2.43
N ILE A 150 -7.81 -8.99 -2.37
CA ILE A 150 -6.97 -7.88 -1.91
C ILE A 150 -6.68 -7.99 -0.42
N HIS A 151 -7.68 -8.29 0.42
CA HIS A 151 -7.47 -8.49 1.86
C HIS A 151 -6.48 -9.63 2.11
N LEU A 152 -6.63 -10.75 1.41
CA LEU A 152 -5.73 -11.89 1.56
C LEU A 152 -4.30 -11.55 1.10
N TYR A 153 -4.16 -10.80 0.00
CA TYR A 153 -2.87 -10.32 -0.47
C TYR A 153 -2.21 -9.33 0.51
N LEU A 154 -2.99 -8.48 1.16
CA LEU A 154 -2.52 -7.57 2.21
C LEU A 154 -2.00 -8.34 3.41
N LEU A 155 -2.73 -9.37 3.87
CA LEU A 155 -2.25 -10.26 4.94
C LEU A 155 -0.90 -10.89 4.57
N LYS A 156 -0.76 -11.38 3.35
CA LYS A 156 0.54 -11.87 2.86
C LYS A 156 1.65 -10.83 2.97
N CYS A 157 1.37 -9.57 2.62
CA CYS A 157 2.37 -8.50 2.66
C CYS A 157 2.73 -8.11 4.09
N LEU A 158 1.72 -7.95 4.95
CA LEU A 158 1.88 -7.54 6.36
C LEU A 158 2.59 -8.60 7.20
N HIS A 159 2.29 -9.88 6.93
CA HIS A 159 2.81 -11.01 7.70
C HIS A 159 3.95 -11.75 6.98
N GLY A 160 4.44 -11.22 5.86
CA GLY A 160 5.61 -11.75 5.16
C GLY A 160 5.46 -13.18 4.62
N TRP A 161 4.25 -13.61 4.28
CA TRP A 161 4.01 -14.96 3.78
C TRP A 161 4.80 -15.19 2.48
N SER A 162 5.34 -16.39 2.28
CA SER A 162 6.01 -16.74 1.03
C SER A 162 5.01 -16.88 -0.13
N ASN A 163 5.48 -16.83 -1.39
CA ASN A 163 4.58 -17.03 -2.54
C ASN A 163 4.05 -18.47 -2.60
N ALA A 164 4.86 -19.44 -2.15
CA ALA A 164 4.47 -20.83 -2.03
C ALA A 164 3.37 -20.99 -0.97
N SER A 165 3.59 -20.48 0.25
CA SER A 165 2.61 -20.54 1.35
C SER A 165 1.27 -19.90 0.97
N PHE A 166 1.30 -18.73 0.32
CA PHE A 166 0.08 -18.09 -0.16
C PHE A 166 -0.65 -18.92 -1.22
N THR A 167 0.08 -19.58 -2.12
CA THR A 167 -0.52 -20.45 -3.14
C THR A 167 -1.16 -21.67 -2.49
N SER A 168 -0.46 -22.33 -1.56
CA SER A 168 -1.01 -23.46 -0.82
C SER A 168 -2.25 -23.09 0.00
N LEU A 169 -2.29 -21.87 0.56
CA LEU A 169 -3.50 -21.38 1.25
C LEU A 169 -4.67 -21.21 0.27
N LEU A 170 -4.45 -20.63 -0.91
CA LEU A 170 -5.48 -20.49 -1.93
C LEU A 170 -6.00 -21.85 -2.41
N GLU A 171 -5.11 -22.84 -2.56
CA GLU A 171 -5.46 -24.21 -2.91
C GLU A 171 -6.32 -24.85 -1.81
N LEU A 172 -5.89 -24.75 -0.55
CA LEU A 172 -6.65 -25.27 0.60
C LEU A 172 -8.04 -24.63 0.72
N LEU A 173 -8.16 -23.32 0.51
CA LEU A 173 -9.45 -22.63 0.54
C LEU A 173 -10.41 -23.15 -0.55
N LYS A 174 -9.89 -23.46 -1.74
CA LYS A 174 -10.68 -24.06 -2.81
C LYS A 174 -11.08 -25.51 -2.54
N GLU A 175 -10.20 -26.27 -1.91
CA GLU A 175 -10.52 -27.64 -1.49
C GLU A 175 -11.59 -27.66 -0.40
N ALA A 176 -11.51 -26.76 0.57
CA ALA A 176 -12.47 -26.64 1.66
C ALA A 176 -13.82 -26.06 1.21
N MET A 177 -13.81 -25.16 0.23
CA MET A 177 -15.00 -24.48 -0.29
C MET A 177 -14.98 -24.48 -1.83
N PRO A 178 -15.48 -25.54 -2.50
CA PRO A 178 -15.39 -25.68 -3.95
C PRO A 178 -16.01 -24.54 -4.76
N ASP A 179 -17.06 -23.91 -4.21
CA ASP A 179 -17.80 -22.82 -4.87
C ASP A 179 -17.12 -21.44 -4.70
N ILE A 180 -15.98 -21.36 -3.99
CA ILE A 180 -15.27 -20.11 -3.77
C ILE A 180 -14.55 -19.63 -5.05
N ASN A 181 -14.93 -18.44 -5.53
CA ASN A 181 -14.44 -17.90 -6.79
C ASN A 181 -13.17 -17.04 -6.59
N ILE A 182 -12.08 -17.63 -6.13
CA ILE A 182 -10.79 -16.93 -5.91
C ILE A 182 -9.72 -17.33 -6.95
N PRO A 183 -8.66 -16.53 -7.13
CA PRO A 183 -7.50 -16.95 -7.91
C PRO A 183 -6.87 -18.22 -7.33
N SER A 184 -6.41 -19.13 -8.18
CA SER A 184 -5.86 -20.43 -7.73
C SER A 184 -4.38 -20.39 -7.36
N SER A 185 -3.72 -19.23 -7.41
CA SER A 185 -2.29 -19.10 -7.06
C SER A 185 -1.90 -17.64 -6.88
N PHE A 186 -0.75 -17.41 -6.24
CA PHE A 186 -0.13 -16.09 -6.16
C PHE A 186 0.01 -15.41 -7.54
N HIS A 187 0.42 -16.17 -8.57
CA HIS A 187 0.61 -15.62 -9.91
C HIS A 187 -0.70 -15.15 -10.55
N LYS A 188 -1.79 -15.90 -10.35
CA LYS A 188 -3.12 -15.48 -10.82
C LYS A 188 -3.64 -14.28 -10.03
N THR A 189 -3.44 -14.25 -8.71
CA THR A 189 -3.74 -13.07 -7.88
C THR A 189 -2.99 -11.83 -8.39
N MET A 190 -1.69 -11.94 -8.64
CA MET A 190 -0.90 -10.83 -9.18
C MET A 190 -1.32 -10.43 -10.60
N SER A 191 -1.75 -11.39 -11.44
CA SER A 191 -2.32 -11.06 -12.75
C SER A 191 -3.56 -10.21 -12.59
N MET A 192 -4.50 -10.62 -11.74
CA MET A 192 -5.73 -9.87 -11.46
C MET A 192 -5.42 -8.45 -10.97
N ILE A 193 -4.51 -8.30 -10.00
CA ILE A 193 -4.07 -6.99 -9.49
C ILE A 193 -3.46 -6.11 -10.62
N ARG A 194 -2.68 -6.72 -11.51
CA ARG A 194 -2.08 -6.03 -12.65
C ARG A 194 -3.12 -5.61 -13.69
N ASP A 195 -4.09 -6.46 -13.96
CA ASP A 195 -5.16 -6.20 -14.94
C ASP A 195 -6.06 -5.07 -14.44
N LEU A 196 -6.23 -4.95 -13.12
CA LEU A 196 -6.84 -3.80 -12.44
C LEU A 196 -5.96 -2.54 -12.43
N GLY A 197 -4.76 -2.60 -13.01
CA GLY A 197 -3.79 -1.50 -13.12
C GLY A 197 -3.23 -1.00 -11.80
N LEU A 198 -3.16 -1.88 -10.80
CA LEU A 198 -2.47 -1.62 -9.53
C LEU A 198 -0.98 -2.05 -9.58
N ASP A 199 -0.47 -2.34 -10.78
CA ASP A 199 0.93 -2.69 -11.01
C ASP A 199 1.84 -1.45 -11.18
N TYR A 200 3.14 -1.67 -11.04
CA TYR A 200 4.16 -0.64 -11.19
C TYR A 200 5.27 -1.09 -12.15
N LYS A 201 5.89 -0.11 -12.80
CA LYS A 201 7.06 -0.32 -13.66
C LYS A 201 8.31 -0.05 -12.86
N LYS A 202 9.26 -0.99 -12.88
CA LYS A 202 10.59 -0.78 -12.33
C LYS A 202 11.41 0.06 -13.30
N ILE A 203 12.06 1.10 -12.80
CA ILE A 203 12.96 1.95 -13.58
C ILE A 203 14.27 2.05 -12.81
N ASP A 204 15.38 1.73 -13.46
CA ASP A 204 16.68 1.83 -12.82
C ASP A 204 17.07 3.31 -12.72
N ALA A 205 17.70 3.67 -11.61
CA ALA A 205 18.14 5.02 -11.32
C ALA A 205 19.65 5.02 -11.06
N CYS A 206 20.29 6.16 -11.32
CA CYS A 206 21.66 6.38 -10.88
C CYS A 206 21.72 6.28 -9.33
N PRO A 207 22.72 5.59 -8.74
CA PRO A 207 22.89 5.53 -7.29
C PRO A 207 22.96 6.91 -6.62
N ASN A 208 23.56 7.88 -7.31
CA ASN A 208 23.69 9.28 -6.88
C ASN A 208 22.52 10.17 -7.35
N ASP A 209 21.37 9.59 -7.70
CA ASP A 209 20.15 10.31 -8.11
C ASP A 209 20.27 11.28 -9.30
N CYS A 210 21.35 11.17 -10.08
CA CYS A 210 21.60 12.09 -11.20
C CYS A 210 20.66 11.88 -12.40
N LEU A 211 20.23 10.63 -12.67
CA LEU A 211 19.40 10.33 -13.83
C LEU A 211 18.57 9.04 -13.76
N LEU A 212 17.55 9.05 -14.62
CA LEU A 212 16.68 8.00 -15.17
C LEU A 212 17.31 7.04 -16.19
N TYR A 213 17.53 5.74 -15.93
CA TYR A 213 17.83 4.79 -17.03
C TYR A 213 16.54 4.42 -17.78
N ARG A 214 15.99 5.39 -18.52
CA ARG A 214 14.70 5.29 -19.22
C ARG A 214 14.80 5.91 -20.62
N LYS A 215 13.90 5.50 -21.53
CA LYS A 215 13.83 6.00 -22.92
C LYS A 215 15.20 5.87 -23.59
N LYS A 216 15.81 6.98 -24.03
CA LYS A 216 17.10 7.02 -24.71
C LYS A 216 18.27 6.51 -23.86
N LEU A 217 18.13 6.55 -22.53
CA LEU A 217 19.16 6.12 -21.56
C LEU A 217 18.94 4.69 -21.06
N LYS A 218 17.95 3.96 -21.59
CA LYS A 218 17.50 2.66 -21.06
C LYS A 218 18.60 1.60 -21.10
N ASP A 219 19.46 1.61 -22.11
CA ASP A 219 20.46 0.57 -22.33
C ASP A 219 21.86 0.95 -21.81
N GLU A 220 21.95 2.10 -21.12
CA GLU A 220 23.21 2.55 -20.54
C GLU A 220 23.58 1.78 -19.30
N LYS A 221 24.88 1.55 -19.16
CA LYS A 221 25.47 0.82 -18.03
C LYS A 221 26.09 1.73 -16.98
N GLN A 222 26.24 3.02 -17.29
CA GLN A 222 26.92 4.01 -16.46
C GLN A 222 26.23 5.37 -16.60
N CYS A 223 26.24 6.15 -15.52
CA CYS A 223 25.64 7.46 -15.49
C CYS A 223 26.48 8.45 -16.30
N ARG A 224 25.89 9.12 -17.29
CA ARG A 224 26.57 10.16 -18.08
C ARG A 224 26.95 11.41 -17.29
N VAL A 225 26.31 11.65 -16.14
CA VAL A 225 26.55 12.85 -15.32
C VAL A 225 27.71 12.63 -14.34
N CYS A 226 27.70 11.53 -13.58
CA CYS A 226 28.67 11.29 -12.51
C CYS A 226 29.60 10.09 -12.75
N GLY A 227 29.44 9.36 -13.87
CA GLY A 227 30.26 8.18 -14.16
C GLY A 227 29.98 6.98 -13.24
N THR A 228 28.96 7.00 -12.38
CA THR A 228 28.67 5.86 -11.50
C THR A 228 28.03 4.72 -12.28
N SER A 229 28.45 3.48 -11.99
CA SER A 229 27.84 2.26 -12.56
C SER A 229 26.34 2.19 -12.24
N ARG A 230 25.55 1.69 -13.19
CA ARG A 230 24.13 1.35 -13.00
C ARG A 230 23.95 0.16 -12.05
N TYR A 231 24.92 -0.75 -12.02
CA TYR A 231 24.83 -2.04 -11.34
C TYR A 231 25.67 -2.08 -10.07
N THR A 232 25.28 -2.91 -9.10
CA THR A 232 26.01 -3.10 -7.84
C THR A 232 27.39 -3.73 -8.07
N LYS A 233 28.39 -3.28 -7.31
CA LYS A 233 29.73 -3.91 -7.25
C LYS A 233 29.87 -4.65 -5.92
N ASN A 234 30.48 -5.84 -5.91
CA ASN A 234 30.87 -6.51 -4.67
C ASN A 234 32.25 -6.02 -4.21
N SER A 235 32.43 -5.92 -2.89
CA SER A 235 33.67 -5.50 -2.22
C SER A 235 34.69 -6.62 -2.02
N SER A 236 34.38 -7.87 -2.40
CA SER A 236 35.20 -9.04 -2.08
C SER A 236 35.84 -9.78 -3.25
N ASP A 237 35.71 -9.30 -4.50
CA ASP A 237 36.58 -9.77 -5.59
C ASP A 237 36.44 -8.85 -6.81
N ASN A 238 37.51 -8.68 -7.58
CA ASN A 238 37.55 -7.92 -8.85
C ASN A 238 36.74 -8.57 -9.99
N SER A 239 35.70 -9.37 -9.68
CA SER A 239 34.78 -9.95 -10.65
C SER A 239 33.50 -9.11 -10.73
N GLU A 240 33.19 -8.64 -11.93
CA GLU A 240 32.01 -7.81 -12.17
C GLU A 240 30.70 -8.59 -11.93
N ASN A 241 29.79 -7.94 -11.18
CA ASN A 241 28.35 -8.20 -11.08
C ASN A 241 27.97 -9.60 -10.58
N GLN A 242 27.42 -9.72 -9.36
CA GLN A 242 26.62 -10.90 -9.06
C GLN A 242 25.38 -10.87 -9.96
N PRO A 243 25.17 -11.87 -10.82
CA PRO A 243 23.92 -11.98 -11.52
C PRO A 243 22.81 -12.35 -10.55
N ASP A 244 21.58 -11.98 -10.88
CA ASP A 244 20.41 -12.62 -10.27
C ASP A 244 20.44 -14.15 -10.51
N LYS A 245 19.47 -14.88 -9.96
CA LYS A 245 19.34 -16.34 -10.15
C LYS A 245 19.33 -16.77 -11.64
N ASN A 246 19.19 -15.82 -12.58
CA ASN A 246 19.10 -16.02 -14.02
C ASN A 246 20.26 -15.41 -14.81
N GLY A 247 21.37 -14.98 -14.18
CA GLY A 247 22.52 -14.46 -14.93
C GLY A 247 22.50 -12.94 -15.19
N ARG A 248 21.55 -12.17 -14.67
CA ARG A 248 21.38 -10.75 -15.02
C ARG A 248 21.98 -9.78 -13.99
N PRO A 249 22.70 -8.73 -14.42
CA PRO A 249 23.30 -7.76 -13.50
C PRO A 249 22.23 -7.02 -12.70
N ILE A 250 22.46 -6.88 -11.39
CA ILE A 250 21.49 -6.30 -10.45
C ILE A 250 21.64 -4.77 -10.43
N PRO A 251 20.59 -3.99 -10.73
CA PRO A 251 20.64 -2.54 -10.66
C PRO A 251 20.92 -2.06 -9.22
N ALA A 252 21.81 -1.09 -9.08
CA ALA A 252 22.18 -0.53 -7.79
C ALA A 252 21.05 0.30 -7.16
N LYS A 253 20.17 0.88 -7.97
CA LYS A 253 18.99 1.62 -7.50
C LYS A 253 17.84 1.42 -8.48
N THR A 254 16.65 1.08 -7.96
CA THR A 254 15.44 0.88 -8.76
C THR A 254 14.28 1.64 -8.13
N LEU A 255 13.67 2.57 -8.85
CA LEU A 255 12.41 3.21 -8.45
C LEU A 255 11.21 2.47 -9.02
N ARG A 256 10.06 2.64 -8.36
CA ARG A 256 8.77 2.12 -8.83
C ARG A 256 7.95 3.26 -9.42
N TYR A 257 7.59 3.14 -10.69
CA TYR A 257 6.75 4.10 -11.40
C TYR A 257 5.35 3.53 -11.60
N PHE A 258 4.35 4.24 -11.10
CA PHE A 258 2.94 3.92 -11.25
C PHE A 258 2.41 4.67 -12.48
N PRO A 259 1.97 3.98 -13.55
CA PRO A 259 1.52 4.63 -14.78
C PRO A 259 0.36 5.59 -14.53
N ILE A 260 0.54 6.85 -14.94
CA ILE A 260 -0.43 7.93 -14.70
C ILE A 260 -1.55 7.91 -15.74
N ILE A 261 -1.21 7.69 -17.01
CA ILE A 261 -2.18 7.76 -18.14
C ILE A 261 -3.41 6.86 -17.91
N PRO A 262 -3.27 5.56 -17.56
CA PRO A 262 -4.43 4.70 -17.34
C PRO A 262 -5.31 5.17 -16.18
N ARG A 263 -4.71 5.78 -15.15
CA ARG A 263 -5.44 6.31 -13.99
C ARG A 263 -6.25 7.55 -14.36
N LEU A 264 -5.66 8.47 -15.13
CA LEU A 264 -6.37 9.63 -15.66
C LEU A 264 -7.52 9.23 -16.58
N GLN A 265 -7.31 8.23 -17.46
CA GLN A 265 -8.37 7.69 -18.31
C GLN A 265 -9.55 7.19 -17.49
N ARG A 266 -9.31 6.48 -16.38
CA ARG A 266 -10.39 6.00 -15.49
C ARG A 266 -11.19 7.14 -14.86
N LEU A 267 -10.55 8.26 -14.51
CA LEU A 267 -11.29 9.41 -13.98
C LEU A 267 -12.30 9.96 -14.99
N PHE A 268 -12.00 9.88 -16.30
CA PHE A 268 -12.92 10.26 -17.37
C PHE A 268 -13.96 9.18 -17.72
N MET A 269 -13.77 7.93 -17.28
CA MET A 269 -14.74 6.85 -17.52
C MET A 269 -16.00 7.01 -16.66
N PHE A 270 -15.91 7.67 -15.50
CA PHE A 270 -17.06 7.93 -14.65
C PHE A 270 -17.69 9.29 -14.96
N SER A 271 -18.97 9.31 -15.37
CA SER A 271 -19.64 10.52 -15.85
C SER A 271 -19.60 11.68 -14.87
N LYS A 272 -19.86 11.44 -13.57
CA LYS A 272 -19.82 12.48 -12.53
C LYS A 272 -18.40 13.02 -12.32
N THR A 273 -17.39 12.16 -12.33
CA THR A 273 -15.98 12.58 -12.20
C THR A 273 -15.55 13.34 -13.45
N ALA A 274 -15.90 12.86 -14.64
CA ALA A 274 -15.59 13.50 -15.91
C ALA A 274 -16.15 14.93 -16.02
N ALA A 275 -17.39 15.15 -15.55
CA ALA A 275 -17.95 16.50 -15.42
C ALA A 275 -17.15 17.35 -14.42
N SER A 276 -16.87 16.80 -13.24
CA SER A 276 -16.09 17.49 -12.20
C SER A 276 -14.66 17.87 -12.66
N LEU A 277 -14.04 17.09 -13.55
CA LEU A 277 -12.72 17.41 -14.12
C LEU A 277 -12.73 18.65 -15.04
N ARG A 278 -13.90 19.11 -15.49
CA ARG A 278 -14.03 20.33 -16.31
C ARG A 278 -14.57 21.51 -15.51
N TRP A 279 -14.92 21.29 -14.23
CA TRP A 279 -15.46 22.31 -13.33
C TRP A 279 -14.63 23.59 -13.31
N HIS A 280 -13.29 23.48 -13.28
CA HIS A 280 -12.38 24.61 -13.18
C HIS A 280 -12.56 25.66 -14.31
N ASP A 281 -13.08 25.24 -15.46
CA ASP A 281 -13.35 26.11 -16.60
C ASP A 281 -14.85 26.33 -16.86
N GLU A 282 -15.66 25.27 -16.80
CA GLU A 282 -17.07 25.28 -17.22
C GLU A 282 -18.03 25.82 -16.14
N GLU A 283 -17.79 25.49 -14.87
CA GLU A 283 -18.76 25.74 -13.78
C GLU A 283 -18.26 26.74 -12.73
N ARG A 284 -16.95 27.02 -12.72
CA ARG A 284 -16.34 27.92 -11.75
C ARG A 284 -16.75 29.38 -11.99
N VAL A 285 -17.07 30.07 -10.90
CA VAL A 285 -17.32 31.53 -10.90
C VAL A 285 -16.02 32.30 -11.14
N LYS A 286 -15.99 33.14 -12.18
CA LYS A 286 -14.85 33.99 -12.59
C LYS A 286 -15.07 35.44 -12.14
N ASP A 287 -15.09 35.70 -10.84
CA ASP A 287 -15.37 37.03 -10.25
C ASP A 287 -14.11 37.82 -9.82
N GLY A 288 -12.91 37.31 -10.15
CA GLY A 288 -11.64 37.93 -9.79
C GLY A 288 -11.15 37.63 -8.36
N THR A 289 -11.91 36.86 -7.57
CA THR A 289 -11.50 36.43 -6.23
C THR A 289 -10.71 35.12 -6.30
N LEU A 290 -9.70 34.96 -5.44
CA LEU A 290 -8.93 33.72 -5.33
C LEU A 290 -9.69 32.69 -4.49
N LYS A 291 -10.38 31.76 -5.16
CA LYS A 291 -11.20 30.71 -4.51
C LYS A 291 -10.64 29.31 -4.74
N HIS A 292 -9.87 29.14 -5.81
CA HIS A 292 -9.26 27.88 -6.19
C HIS A 292 -7.90 28.12 -6.84
N LEU A 293 -7.07 27.08 -6.96
CA LEU A 293 -5.71 27.16 -7.50
C LEU A 293 -5.65 27.72 -8.94
N VAL A 294 -6.72 27.48 -9.71
CA VAL A 294 -6.94 28.05 -11.05
C VAL A 294 -7.02 29.59 -11.08
N ASP A 295 -7.36 30.22 -9.96
CA ASP A 295 -7.36 31.69 -9.85
C ASP A 295 -5.96 32.26 -9.61
N GLY A 296 -5.03 31.40 -9.17
CA GLY A 296 -3.67 31.75 -8.82
C GLY A 296 -2.81 32.12 -10.02
N LEU A 297 -1.79 32.94 -9.76
CA LEU A 297 -0.87 33.41 -10.80
C LEU A 297 -0.12 32.26 -11.49
N ALA A 298 0.24 31.21 -10.73
CA ALA A 298 0.94 30.06 -11.30
C ALA A 298 0.12 29.35 -12.38
N TRP A 299 -1.20 29.21 -12.20
CA TRP A 299 -2.06 28.61 -13.22
C TRP A 299 -2.17 29.50 -14.46
N LYS A 300 -2.37 30.81 -14.27
CA LYS A 300 -2.43 31.78 -15.38
C LYS A 300 -1.14 31.79 -16.20
N ASN A 301 0.02 31.74 -15.53
CA ASN A 301 1.30 31.65 -16.20
C ASN A 301 1.44 30.37 -17.03
N LEU A 302 0.90 29.24 -16.56
CA LEU A 302 0.87 28.00 -17.35
C LEU A 302 -0.02 28.14 -18.58
N ASP A 303 -1.17 28.80 -18.44
CA ASP A 303 -2.10 29.02 -19.55
C ASP A 303 -1.50 29.95 -20.62
N GLU A 304 -0.69 30.94 -20.22
CA GLU A 304 0.06 31.81 -21.12
C GLU A 304 1.22 31.09 -21.83
N MET A 305 1.82 30.07 -21.18
CA MET A 305 2.90 29.27 -21.77
C MET A 305 2.41 28.32 -22.88
N ASP A 306 1.17 27.84 -22.79
CA ASP A 306 0.57 26.92 -23.75
C ASP A 306 -0.94 27.21 -23.94
N GLU A 307 -1.24 28.19 -24.79
CA GLU A 307 -2.61 28.62 -25.05
C GLU A 307 -3.48 27.52 -25.70
N GLU A 308 -2.89 26.63 -26.51
CA GLU A 308 -3.65 25.53 -27.11
C GLU A 308 -4.05 24.51 -26.03
N PHE A 309 -3.14 24.21 -25.11
CA PHE A 309 -3.46 23.36 -23.96
C PHE A 309 -4.52 24.01 -23.06
N ALA A 310 -4.44 25.33 -22.83
CA ALA A 310 -5.37 26.05 -21.97
C ALA A 310 -6.81 26.08 -22.49
N LYS A 311 -6.99 26.11 -23.82
CA LYS A 311 -8.32 26.16 -24.47
C LYS A 311 -9.15 24.88 -24.33
N GLU A 312 -8.52 23.76 -24.02
CA GLU A 312 -9.19 22.47 -23.90
C GLU A 312 -9.49 22.16 -22.43
N SER A 313 -10.76 22.25 -22.03
CA SER A 313 -11.21 22.06 -20.63
C SER A 313 -10.94 20.65 -20.09
N ARG A 314 -10.73 19.65 -20.95
CA ARG A 314 -10.38 18.28 -20.55
C ARG A 314 -8.90 18.10 -20.20
N ASN A 315 -8.06 19.10 -20.49
CA ASN A 315 -6.64 19.01 -20.20
C ASN A 315 -6.38 19.11 -18.69
N ILE A 316 -5.73 18.08 -18.16
CA ILE A 316 -5.50 17.93 -16.72
C ILE A 316 -4.21 18.62 -16.29
N ARG A 317 -4.33 19.48 -15.28
CA ARG A 317 -3.22 20.07 -14.54
C ARG A 317 -3.07 19.32 -13.21
N LEU A 318 -1.84 18.91 -12.94
CA LEU A 318 -1.50 18.11 -11.78
C LEU A 318 -0.60 18.91 -10.85
N ASP A 319 -0.87 18.80 -9.57
CA ASP A 319 0.14 19.11 -8.57
C ASP A 319 1.15 17.99 -8.47
N LEU A 320 2.36 18.32 -8.06
CA LEU A 320 3.37 17.35 -7.68
C LEU A 320 3.84 17.67 -6.27
N SER A 321 3.60 16.73 -5.36
CA SER A 321 4.12 16.77 -4.01
C SER A 321 5.03 15.58 -3.77
N SER A 322 6.18 15.83 -3.17
CA SER A 322 7.07 14.79 -2.68
C SER A 322 7.51 15.14 -1.28
N ASP A 323 7.34 14.20 -0.35
CA ASP A 323 7.86 14.33 1.01
C ASP A 323 9.04 13.36 1.21
N GLY A 324 9.97 13.73 2.09
CA GLY A 324 11.01 12.85 2.60
C GLY A 324 10.44 11.87 3.63
N PHE A 325 9.41 11.10 3.26
CA PHE A 325 8.60 10.34 4.20
C PHE A 325 9.40 9.22 4.89
N ASN A 326 9.42 9.24 6.23
CA ASN A 326 9.99 8.21 7.10
C ASN A 326 8.88 7.67 8.04
N PRO A 327 8.17 6.58 7.69
CA PRO A 327 6.90 6.21 8.33
C PRO A 327 7.02 5.71 9.78
N PHE A 328 8.20 5.36 10.26
CA PHE A 328 8.38 4.91 11.63
C PHE A 328 9.59 5.60 12.23
N ARG A 329 9.35 6.73 12.91
CA ARG A 329 10.34 7.40 13.79
C ARG A 329 10.61 6.57 15.07
N SER A 330 10.72 5.25 14.89
CA SER A 330 10.94 4.22 15.90
C SER A 330 12.02 3.28 15.38
N MET A 331 13.27 3.58 15.76
CA MET A 331 14.43 2.66 15.77
C MET A 331 14.94 2.10 14.42
N ASN A 332 16.16 2.51 14.04
CA ASN A 332 17.12 1.76 13.22
C ASN A 332 16.59 1.03 11.97
N ILE A 333 16.04 1.77 11.00
CA ILE A 333 15.89 1.24 9.63
C ILE A 333 16.86 2.00 8.72
N SER A 334 17.75 1.26 8.05
CA SER A 334 18.87 1.78 7.24
C SER A 334 18.46 2.32 5.86
N TRP A 335 17.17 2.51 5.60
CA TRP A 335 16.66 2.91 4.29
C TRP A 335 15.66 4.07 4.40
N SER A 336 15.73 4.99 3.44
CA SER A 336 14.76 6.06 3.25
C SER A 336 14.01 5.86 1.93
N MET A 337 12.84 6.48 1.76
CA MET A 337 12.05 6.40 0.52
C MET A 337 11.25 7.68 0.30
N TRP A 338 11.20 8.17 -0.93
CA TRP A 338 10.48 9.38 -1.31
C TRP A 338 9.27 9.01 -2.16
N PRO A 339 8.05 9.08 -1.61
CA PRO A 339 6.84 9.03 -2.41
C PRO A 339 6.66 10.34 -3.18
N VAL A 340 6.33 10.21 -4.47
CA VAL A 340 5.88 11.34 -5.30
C VAL A 340 4.40 11.16 -5.58
N MET A 341 3.61 12.05 -5.01
CA MET A 341 2.16 12.08 -5.12
C MET A 341 1.75 13.14 -6.14
N LEU A 342 0.69 12.86 -6.90
CA LEU A 342 0.09 13.81 -7.85
C LEU A 342 -1.37 14.09 -7.47
N MET A 343 -1.79 15.36 -7.46
CA MET A 343 -3.17 15.74 -7.18
C MET A 343 -3.82 16.34 -8.44
N VAL A 344 -5.09 16.03 -8.67
CA VAL A 344 -5.83 16.53 -9.83
C VAL A 344 -6.48 17.87 -9.50
N TYR A 345 -5.79 18.97 -9.80
CA TYR A 345 -6.26 20.32 -9.50
C TYR A 345 -7.40 20.81 -10.40
N ASN A 346 -7.78 20.07 -11.43
CA ASN A 346 -8.97 20.42 -12.21
C ASN A 346 -10.30 20.27 -11.44
N LEU A 347 -10.28 19.48 -10.38
CA LEU A 347 -11.47 19.17 -9.59
C LEU A 347 -11.89 20.34 -8.70
N PRO A 348 -13.17 20.40 -8.29
CA PRO A 348 -13.63 21.39 -7.32
C PRO A 348 -12.88 21.32 -5.97
N PRO A 349 -12.86 22.41 -5.18
CA PRO A 349 -12.18 22.47 -3.88
C PRO A 349 -12.58 21.35 -2.91
N TRP A 350 -13.86 20.95 -2.94
CA TRP A 350 -14.38 19.87 -2.07
C TRP A 350 -14.04 18.46 -2.57
N MET A 351 -13.34 18.33 -3.69
CA MET A 351 -12.93 17.05 -4.28
C MET A 351 -11.42 16.93 -4.43
N CYS A 352 -10.71 17.98 -4.87
CA CYS A 352 -9.32 17.89 -5.34
C CYS A 352 -8.32 17.28 -4.34
N MET A 353 -8.59 17.39 -3.03
CA MET A 353 -7.75 16.83 -1.96
C MET A 353 -8.23 15.47 -1.41
N LYS A 354 -9.31 14.89 -1.94
CA LYS A 354 -9.79 13.58 -1.48
C LYS A 354 -8.81 12.46 -1.87
N PRO A 355 -8.60 11.44 -1.02
CA PRO A 355 -7.61 10.39 -1.27
C PRO A 355 -7.71 9.71 -2.65
N LYS A 356 -8.92 9.41 -3.14
CA LYS A 356 -9.14 8.88 -4.50
C LYS A 356 -8.58 9.71 -5.66
N TYR A 357 -8.38 11.01 -5.47
CA TYR A 357 -7.83 11.90 -6.49
C TYR A 357 -6.35 12.24 -6.25
N CYS A 358 -5.77 11.69 -5.19
CA CYS A 358 -4.35 11.72 -4.88
C CYS A 358 -3.67 10.45 -5.41
N MET A 359 -2.78 10.60 -6.38
CA MET A 359 -2.15 9.50 -7.09
C MET A 359 -0.68 9.33 -6.72
N LEU A 360 -0.33 8.21 -6.07
CA LEU A 360 1.07 7.81 -5.98
C LEU A 360 1.63 7.54 -7.38
N SER A 361 2.66 8.28 -7.79
CA SER A 361 3.25 8.22 -9.13
C SER A 361 4.64 7.59 -9.12
N LEU A 362 5.45 7.87 -8.11
CA LEU A 362 6.79 7.32 -7.95
C LEU A 362 7.01 6.90 -6.50
N LEU A 363 7.72 5.78 -6.31
CA LEU A 363 8.42 5.46 -5.07
C LEU A 363 9.90 5.40 -5.37
N ILE A 364 10.64 6.37 -4.87
CA ILE A 364 12.08 6.51 -5.11
C ILE A 364 12.80 6.05 -3.84
N PRO A 365 13.66 5.01 -3.88
CA PRO A 365 14.51 4.69 -2.74
C PRO A 365 15.38 5.91 -2.42
N GLY A 366 15.40 6.35 -1.18
CA GLY A 366 16.34 7.38 -0.74
C GLY A 366 17.71 6.78 -0.40
N PRO A 367 18.69 7.61 -0.05
CA PRO A 367 20.01 7.13 0.36
C PRO A 367 19.91 6.26 1.62
N PRO A 368 20.82 5.28 1.78
CA PRO A 368 21.01 4.65 3.07
C PRO A 368 21.39 5.74 4.08
N MET A 369 20.64 5.87 5.16
CA MET A 369 21.02 6.82 6.21
C MET A 369 22.33 6.32 6.83
N SER A 370 23.37 7.17 6.84
CA SER A 370 24.59 6.91 7.61
C SER A 370 24.18 6.79 9.08
N GLY A 371 24.36 5.61 9.64
CA GLY A 371 24.12 5.34 11.06
C GLY A 371 25.07 6.10 11.97
#